data_AF-A0A957LYV9-F1
#
_entry.id   AF-A0A957LYV9-F1
#
_cell.length_a   1.000
_cell.length_b   1.000
_cell.length_c   1.000
_cell.angle_alpha   90.00
_cell.angle_beta   90.00
_cell.angle_gamma   90.00
#
_symmetry.space_group_name_H-M   'P 1'
#
loop_
_entity.id
_entity.type
_entity.pdbx_description
1 polymer ?
#
loop_
_entity_poly.entity_id
_entity_poly.type
_entity_poly.pdbx_seq_one_letter_code
_entity_poly.pdbx_strand_id
1 'polypeptide(L)'
;MSLYSLAFIISLTLVTGFTDAKGFVYASAAWEAGQFVPAMALRAFGFFMLGIPAYLIMLYFLQRQGVVAAELQVMLWFVITIIGVALLNGRFMTWAMSERIVAGLVMCGMMWLMVKAGG
;
A
#
# COMPACT_ATOMS: atom_id res chain seq x y z
N MET A 1 18.90 11.46 -9.05
CA MET A 1 17.62 11.84 -8.40
C MET A 1 17.83 13.07 -7.52
N SER A 2 17.01 14.12 -7.66
CA SER A 2 17.07 15.27 -6.74
C SER A 2 16.36 14.95 -5.43
N LEU A 3 16.74 15.62 -4.33
CA LEU A 3 16.09 15.44 -3.02
C LEU A 3 14.59 15.74 -3.09
N TYR A 4 14.21 16.76 -3.85
CA TYR A 4 12.80 17.14 -4.07
C TYR A 4 12.00 16.04 -4.76
N SER A 5 12.56 15.43 -5.82
CA SER A 5 11.89 14.32 -6.51
C SER A 5 11.72 13.10 -5.61
N LEU A 6 12.74 12.78 -4.80
CA LEU A 6 12.65 11.69 -3.83
C LEU A 6 11.56 11.95 -2.78
N ALA A 7 11.58 13.13 -2.16
CA ALA A 7 10.58 13.51 -1.16
C ALA A 7 9.16 13.49 -1.75
N PHE A 8 9.00 13.92 -2.99
CA PHE A 8 7.72 13.90 -3.69
C PHE A 8 7.24 12.47 -3.98
N ILE A 9 8.11 11.58 -4.46
CA ILE A 9 7.79 10.16 -4.67
C ILE A 9 7.37 9.51 -3.35
N ILE A 10 8.13 9.74 -2.27
CA ILE A 10 7.79 9.20 -0.95
C ILE A 10 6.42 9.72 -0.50
N SER A 11 6.17 11.01 -0.64
CA SER A 11 4.89 11.62 -0.26
C SER A 11 3.73 11.03 -1.06
N LEU A 12 3.89 10.85 -2.38
CA LEU A 12 2.88 10.21 -3.22
C LEU A 12 2.66 8.75 -2.80
N THR A 13 3.74 8.00 -2.56
CA THR A 13 3.67 6.59 -2.10
C THR A 13 2.89 6.48 -0.79
N LEU A 14 3.17 7.37 0.16
CA LEU A 14 2.45 7.44 1.43
C LEU A 14 0.97 7.76 1.22
N VAL A 15 0.66 8.76 0.40
CA VAL A 15 -0.71 9.16 0.10
C VAL A 15 -1.47 8.01 -0.56
N THR A 16 -0.96 7.44 -1.66
CA THR A 16 -1.65 6.38 -2.40
C THR A 16 -1.83 5.12 -1.56
N GLY A 17 -0.78 4.67 -0.88
CA GLY A 17 -0.86 3.47 -0.05
C GLY A 17 -1.81 3.66 1.14
N PHE A 18 -1.83 4.84 1.76
CA PHE A 18 -2.75 5.13 2.85
C PHE A 18 -4.21 5.27 2.40
N THR A 19 -4.47 5.89 1.25
CA THR A 19 -5.82 5.95 0.67
C THR A 19 -6.32 4.55 0.32
N ASP A 20 -5.48 3.72 -0.31
CA ASP A 20 -5.88 2.36 -0.66
C ASP A 20 -6.06 1.49 0.58
N ALA A 21 -5.24 1.68 1.62
CA ALA A 21 -5.45 1.03 2.92
C ALA A 21 -6.85 1.32 3.50
N LYS A 22 -7.30 2.58 3.47
CA LYS A 22 -8.68 2.93 3.85
C LYS A 22 -9.69 2.27 2.93
N GLY A 23 -9.44 2.29 1.62
CA GLY A 23 -10.26 1.60 0.62
C GLY A 23 -10.46 0.13 0.97
N PHE A 24 -9.39 -0.59 1.29
CA PHE A 24 -9.43 -2.00 1.69
C PHE A 24 -10.17 -2.24 3.01
N VAL A 25 -9.98 -1.37 4.01
CA VAL A 25 -10.73 -1.47 5.28
C VAL A 25 -12.23 -1.35 5.03
N TYR A 26 -12.68 -0.33 4.28
CA TYR A 26 -14.11 -0.20 3.95
C TYR A 26 -14.61 -1.30 3.02
N ALA A 27 -13.80 -1.76 2.06
CA ALA A 27 -14.17 -2.85 1.16
C ALA A 27 -14.41 -4.15 1.93
N SER A 28 -13.59 -4.42 2.97
CA SER A 28 -13.78 -5.60 3.83
C SER A 28 -15.09 -5.56 4.62
N ALA A 29 -15.65 -4.37 4.84
CA ALA A 29 -16.94 -4.14 5.49
C ALA A 29 -18.11 -3.97 4.50
N ALA A 30 -17.88 -4.14 3.19
CA ALA A 30 -18.95 -4.05 2.18
C ALA A 30 -19.92 -5.23 2.23
N TRP A 31 -19.56 -6.31 2.92
CA TRP A 31 -20.39 -7.47 3.16
C TRP A 31 -20.47 -7.75 4.65
N GLU A 32 -21.65 -7.58 5.24
CA GLU A 32 -21.87 -7.81 6.66
C GLU A 32 -23.03 -8.79 6.84
N ALA A 33 -22.81 -9.87 7.58
CA ALA A 33 -23.78 -10.96 7.78
C ALA A 33 -24.39 -11.51 6.47
N GLY A 34 -23.60 -11.57 5.39
CA GLY A 34 -24.05 -12.06 4.08
C GLY A 34 -24.87 -11.04 3.27
N GLN A 35 -25.10 -9.84 3.79
CA GLN A 35 -25.79 -8.76 3.10
C GLN A 35 -24.79 -7.73 2.58
N PHE A 36 -25.04 -7.20 1.39
CA PHE A 36 -24.25 -6.12 0.83
C PHE A 36 -24.58 -4.80 1.53
N VAL A 37 -23.55 -4.05 1.93
CA VAL A 37 -23.64 -2.74 2.60
C VAL A 37 -23.16 -1.65 1.64
N PRO A 38 -24.05 -1.02 0.85
CA PRO A 38 -23.64 -0.09 -0.22
C PRO A 38 -22.83 1.10 0.28
N ALA A 39 -23.11 1.59 1.49
CA ALA A 39 -22.40 2.71 2.08
C ALA A 39 -20.90 2.42 2.26
N MET A 40 -20.53 1.20 2.65
CA MET A 40 -19.13 0.81 2.80
C MET A 40 -18.46 0.60 1.45
N ALA A 41 -19.16 0.00 0.48
CA ALA A 41 -18.68 -0.14 -0.89
C ALA A 41 -18.41 1.21 -1.57
N LEU A 42 -19.32 2.19 -1.42
CA LEU A 42 -19.14 3.53 -1.98
C LEU A 42 -17.98 4.29 -1.32
N ARG A 43 -17.79 4.14 0.00
CA ARG A 43 -16.63 4.70 0.70
C ARG A 43 -15.33 4.08 0.19
N ALA A 44 -15.29 2.75 0.07
CA ALA A 44 -14.14 2.04 -0.47
C ALA A 44 -13.79 2.54 -1.88
N PHE A 45 -14.80 2.61 -2.75
CA PHE A 45 -14.65 3.13 -4.11
C PHE A 45 -14.10 4.55 -4.12
N GLY A 46 -14.64 5.44 -3.28
CA GLY A 46 -14.14 6.81 -3.16
C GLY A 46 -12.66 6.88 -2.77
N PHE A 47 -12.20 6.05 -1.84
CA PHE A 47 -10.80 6.00 -1.46
C PHE A 47 -9.90 5.44 -2.58
N PHE A 48 -10.32 4.39 -3.29
CA PHE A 48 -9.57 3.88 -4.43
C PHE A 48 -9.49 4.90 -5.58
N MET A 49 -10.56 5.65 -5.84
CA MET A 49 -10.56 6.73 -6.84
C MET A 49 -9.58 7.86 -6.50
N LEU A 50 -9.23 8.04 -5.23
CA LEU A 50 -8.17 8.98 -4.81
C LEU A 50 -6.78 8.34 -4.91
N GLY A 51 -6.65 7.06 -4.53
CA GLY A 51 -5.37 6.35 -4.52
C GLY A 51 -4.82 6.06 -5.91
N ILE A 52 -5.67 5.66 -6.86
CA ILE A 52 -5.26 5.29 -8.22
C ILE A 52 -4.55 6.44 -8.94
N PRO A 53 -5.11 7.67 -9.03
CA PRO A 53 -4.40 8.79 -9.67
C PRO A 53 -3.06 9.11 -9.01
N ALA A 54 -2.99 9.10 -7.68
CA ALA A 54 -1.74 9.33 -6.95
C ALA A 54 -0.69 8.25 -7.25
N TYR A 55 -1.11 6.98 -7.36
CA TYR A 55 -0.25 5.88 -7.77
C TYR A 55 0.26 6.07 -9.20
N LEU A 56 -0.60 6.42 -10.16
CA LEU A 56 -0.19 6.65 -11.54
C LEU A 56 0.83 7.80 -11.67
N ILE A 57 0.64 8.88 -10.91
CA ILE A 57 1.60 9.98 -10.85
C ILE A 57 2.92 9.49 -10.21
N MET A 58 2.85 8.72 -9.12
CA MET A 58 4.04 8.12 -8.49
C MET A 58 4.83 7.26 -9.47
N LEU A 59 4.15 6.41 -10.25
CA LEU A 59 4.78 5.56 -11.27
C LEU A 59 5.52 6.39 -12.33
N TYR A 60 4.91 7.47 -12.80
CA TYR A 60 5.55 8.37 -13.76
C TYR A 60 6.90 8.89 -13.23
N PHE A 61 6.97 9.29 -11.96
CA PHE A 61 8.21 9.77 -11.37
C PHE A 61 9.21 8.64 -11.11
N LEU A 62 8.78 7.45 -10.68
CA LEU A 62 9.63 6.28 -10.52
C LEU A 62 10.30 5.88 -11.84
N GLN A 63 9.52 5.81 -12.92
CA GLN A 63 10.03 5.46 -14.25
C GLN A 63 11.05 6.48 -14.76
N ARG A 64 10.84 7.78 -14.51
CA ARG A 64 11.82 8.83 -14.84
C ARG A 64 13.14 8.71 -14.07
N GLN A 65 13.15 8.01 -12.93
CA GLN A 65 14.36 7.70 -12.17
C GLN A 65 14.93 6.31 -12.53
N GLY A 66 14.42 5.65 -13.56
CA GLY A 66 14.88 4.33 -14.02
C GLY A 66 14.22 3.15 -13.29
N VAL A 67 13.31 3.40 -12.35
CA VAL A 67 12.55 2.35 -11.65
C VAL A 67 11.38 1.94 -12.53
N VAL A 68 11.62 1.00 -13.44
CA VAL A 68 10.63 0.52 -14.43
C VAL A 68 10.02 -0.85 -14.10
N ALA A 69 10.68 -1.64 -13.25
CA ALA A 69 10.19 -2.95 -12.84
C ALA A 69 8.86 -2.82 -12.08
N ALA A 70 7.81 -3.45 -12.60
CA ALA A 70 6.46 -3.36 -12.05
C ALA A 70 6.40 -3.97 -10.64
N GLU A 71 7.16 -5.02 -10.39
CA GLU A 71 7.28 -5.72 -9.12
C GLU A 71 7.78 -4.78 -8.02
N LEU A 72 8.83 -3.99 -8.34
CA LEU A 72 9.41 -3.00 -7.43
C LEU A 72 8.43 -1.86 -7.15
N GLN A 73 7.75 -1.35 -8.20
CA GLN A 73 6.75 -0.30 -8.06
C GLN A 73 5.56 -0.72 -7.19
N VAL A 74 4.99 -1.91 -7.45
CA VAL A 74 3.87 -2.46 -6.67
C VAL A 74 4.28 -2.70 -5.24
N MET A 75 5.47 -3.23 -4.99
CA MET A 75 5.93 -3.48 -3.62
C MET A 75 6.06 -2.22 -2.76
N LEU A 76 6.61 -1.13 -3.33
CA LEU A 76 6.74 0.14 -2.60
C LEU A 76 5.38 0.63 -2.11
N TRP A 77 4.37 0.56 -2.98
CA TRP A 77 2.99 0.85 -2.62
C TRP A 77 2.44 -0.16 -1.61
N PHE A 78 2.62 -1.46 -1.86
CA PHE A 78 2.03 -2.55 -1.06
C PHE A 78 2.49 -2.53 0.40
N VAL A 79 3.78 -2.22 0.65
CA VAL A 79 4.31 -2.10 2.01
C VAL A 79 3.57 -1.00 2.78
N ILE A 80 3.38 0.17 2.18
CA ILE A 80 2.63 1.26 2.81
C ILE A 80 1.17 0.84 3.03
N THR A 81 0.57 0.20 2.02
CA THR A 81 -0.84 -0.21 2.09
C THR A 81 -1.09 -1.24 3.18
N ILE A 82 -0.28 -2.31 3.28
CA ILE A 82 -0.46 -3.36 4.28
C ILE A 82 -0.24 -2.82 5.71
N ILE A 83 0.77 -1.97 5.90
CA ILE A 83 1.02 -1.30 7.19
C ILE A 83 -0.18 -0.40 7.52
N GLY A 84 -0.67 0.38 6.54
CA GLY A 84 -1.84 1.23 6.69
C GLY A 84 -3.08 0.44 7.12
N VAL A 85 -3.36 -0.70 6.47
CA VAL A 85 -4.51 -1.57 6.84
C VAL A 85 -4.35 -2.09 8.26
N ALA A 86 -3.16 -2.55 8.63
CA ALA A 86 -2.91 -3.11 9.95
C ALA A 86 -3.06 -2.06 11.06
N LEU A 87 -2.61 -0.83 10.81
CA LEU A 87 -2.77 0.31 11.72
C LEU A 87 -4.24 0.74 11.83
N LEU A 88 -4.95 0.88 10.71
CA LEU A 88 -6.35 1.32 10.68
C LEU A 88 -7.30 0.32 11.36
N ASN A 89 -7.01 -0.99 11.22
CA ASN A 89 -7.79 -2.02 11.91
C ASN A 89 -7.49 -2.10 13.41
N GLY A 90 -6.50 -1.35 13.93
CA GLY A 90 -6.07 -1.39 15.34
C GLY A 90 -5.45 -2.72 15.79
N ARG A 91 -5.48 -3.75 14.94
CA ARG A 91 -5.02 -5.10 15.24
C ARG A 91 -3.51 -5.22 15.35
N PHE A 92 -2.76 -4.31 14.71
CA PHE A 92 -1.30 -4.38 14.75
C PHE A 92 -0.73 -4.29 16.17
N MET A 93 -1.35 -3.48 17.04
CA MET A 93 -0.93 -3.38 18.44
C MET A 93 -1.32 -4.61 19.27
N THR A 94 -2.35 -5.34 18.85
CA THR A 94 -2.78 -6.59 19.48
C THR A 94 -2.04 -7.83 18.97
N TRP A 95 -1.21 -7.69 17.92
CA TRP A 95 -0.48 -8.83 17.38
C TRP A 95 0.52 -9.41 18.39
N ALA A 96 0.54 -10.73 18.46
CA ALA A 96 1.53 -11.49 19.21
C ALA A 96 2.94 -11.26 18.63
N MET A 97 3.96 -11.45 19.47
CA MET A 97 5.36 -11.27 19.05
C MET A 97 5.73 -12.13 17.84
N SER A 98 5.20 -13.36 17.77
CA SER A 98 5.38 -14.26 16.63
C SER A 98 4.84 -13.68 15.32
N GLU A 99 3.66 -13.06 15.33
CA GLU A 99 3.04 -12.45 14.15
C GLU A 99 3.86 -11.25 13.65
N ARG A 100 4.40 -10.44 14.56
CA ARG A 100 5.30 -9.33 14.22
C ARG A 100 6.61 -9.81 13.60
N ILE A 101 7.17 -10.92 14.12
CA ILE A 101 8.38 -11.54 13.54
C ILE A 101 8.08 -12.05 12.14
N VAL A 102 6.96 -12.75 11.93
CA VAL A 102 6.56 -13.24 10.60
C VAL A 102 6.37 -12.08 9.63
N ALA A 103 5.70 -11.00 10.03
CA ALA A 103 5.54 -9.80 9.21
C ALA A 103 6.90 -9.20 8.82
N GLY A 104 7.84 -9.10 9.78
CA GLY A 104 9.21 -8.65 9.51
C GLY A 104 9.94 -9.55 8.51
N LEU A 105 9.86 -10.87 8.68
CA LEU A 105 10.46 -11.85 7.77
C LEU A 105 9.87 -11.77 6.36
N VAL A 106 8.55 -11.62 6.24
CA VAL A 106 7.89 -11.41 4.94
C VAL A 106 8.41 -10.14 4.28
N MET A 107 8.48 -9.02 5.01
CA MET A 107 9.02 -7.78 4.46
C MET A 107 10.48 -7.94 4.00
N CYS A 108 11.33 -8.59 4.81
CA CYS A 108 12.72 -8.87 4.43
C CYS A 108 12.83 -9.80 3.22
N GLY A 109 12.01 -10.86 3.16
CA GLY A 109 11.97 -11.80 2.04
C GLY A 109 11.52 -11.12 0.75
N MET A 110 10.51 -10.26 0.84
CA MET A 110 10.08 -9.43 -0.27
C MET A 110 11.21 -8.47 -0.73
N MET A 111 11.86 -7.75 0.18
CA MET A 111 13.02 -6.88 -0.14
C MET A 111 14.16 -7.66 -0.81
N TRP A 112 14.45 -8.88 -0.35
CA TRP A 112 15.47 -9.73 -0.95
C TRP A 112 15.14 -10.12 -2.39
N LEU A 113 13.89 -10.54 -2.64
CA LEU A 113 13.45 -10.88 -4.00
C LEU A 113 13.56 -9.69 -4.95
N MET A 114 13.37 -8.44 -4.46
CA MET A 114 13.54 -7.23 -5.27
C MET A 114 14.99 -7.00 -5.70
N VAL A 115 15.95 -7.17 -4.77
CA VAL A 115 17.38 -7.03 -5.09
C VAL A 115 17.77 -8.02 -6.19
N LYS A 116 17.17 -9.22 -6.18
CA LYS A 116 17.42 -10.25 -7.18
C LYS A 116 16.68 -10.02 -8.51
N ALA A 117 15.50 -9.41 -8.48
CA ALA A 117 14.70 -9.15 -9.69
C ALA A 117 15.09 -7.84 -10.40
N GLY A 118 15.69 -6.89 -9.68
CA GLY A 118 16.13 -5.59 -10.21
C GLY A 118 17.60 -5.53 -10.67
N GLY A 119 18.35 -6.63 -10.56
CA GLY A 119 19.71 -6.80 -11.11
C GLY A 119 19.71 -7.80 -12.25
#